data_AF-A0A9D3B740-F1
#
_entry.id   AF-A0A9D3B740-F1
#
_cell.length_a   1.000
_cell.length_b   1.000
_cell.length_c   1.000
_cell.angle_alpha   90.00
_cell.angle_beta   90.00
_cell.angle_gamma   90.00
#
_symmetry.space_group_name_H-M   'P 1'
#
loop_
_entity.id
_entity.type
_entity.pdbx_description
1 polymer ?
#
loop_
_entity_poly.entity_id
_entity_poly.type
_entity_poly.pdbx_seq_one_letter_code
_entity_poly.pdbx_strand_id
1 'polypeptide(L)'
;MVVYYHLVVIKYYSAILYYVKQQIHKKPWNKLTPRQKSTRKKALAVITQSKKSKRPVSIIARENEISLSTVQKHTNAFKKVKGRWIPKKWDKVSRSVTIVENGKFRSVQVSDSRHSTTIGRYHNAVRHYLNTGDSSKLKKFKKKKIRDSNGKLHSFETRLKIIEEIHESIEEIEFFEVYD
;
A
#
# COMPACT_ATOMS: atom_id res chain seq x y z
N MET A 1 -10.54 17.68 -47.83
CA MET A 1 -10.89 18.06 -46.43
C MET A 1 -11.30 16.88 -45.52
N VAL A 2 -11.85 15.78 -46.02
CA VAL A 2 -12.37 14.65 -45.19
C VAL A 2 -11.27 13.83 -44.49
N VAL A 3 -10.12 13.63 -45.13
CA VAL A 3 -9.00 12.81 -44.59
C VAL A 3 -8.37 13.45 -43.34
N TYR A 4 -8.33 14.79 -43.29
CA TYR A 4 -7.75 15.53 -42.17
C TYR A 4 -8.62 15.41 -40.90
N TYR A 5 -9.95 15.50 -41.06
CA TYR A 5 -10.90 15.28 -39.98
C TYR A 5 -10.80 13.87 -39.39
N HIS A 6 -10.64 12.85 -40.24
CA HIS A 6 -10.57 11.47 -39.78
C HIS A 6 -9.30 11.17 -38.96
N LEU A 7 -8.15 11.70 -39.38
CA LEU A 7 -6.87 11.59 -38.64
C LEU A 7 -6.89 12.34 -37.30
N VAL A 8 -7.53 13.51 -37.23
CA VAL A 8 -7.68 14.28 -35.99
C VAL A 8 -8.59 13.55 -35.00
N VAL A 9 -9.71 13.00 -35.46
CA VAL A 9 -10.64 12.22 -34.63
C VAL A 9 -9.96 10.95 -34.09
N ILE A 10 -9.21 10.20 -34.93
CA ILE A 10 -8.49 9.00 -34.48
C ILE A 10 -7.40 9.34 -33.44
N LYS A 11 -6.63 10.41 -33.65
CA LYS A 11 -5.64 10.86 -32.66
C LYS A 11 -6.30 11.32 -31.36
N TYR A 12 -7.45 11.98 -31.43
CA TYR A 12 -8.21 12.43 -30.26
C TYR A 12 -8.80 11.25 -29.47
N TYR A 13 -9.41 10.27 -30.14
CA TYR A 13 -9.90 9.03 -29.50
C TYR A 13 -8.75 8.18 -28.94
N SER A 14 -7.61 8.10 -29.62
CA SER A 14 -6.40 7.44 -29.12
C SER A 14 -5.84 8.14 -27.87
N ALA A 15 -5.83 9.48 -27.87
CA ALA A 15 -5.44 10.28 -26.71
C ALA A 15 -6.41 10.11 -25.53
N ILE A 16 -7.72 10.04 -25.77
CA ILE A 16 -8.74 9.78 -24.74
C ILE A 16 -8.61 8.35 -24.20
N LEU A 17 -8.46 7.33 -25.04
CA LEU A 17 -8.21 5.95 -24.62
C LEU A 17 -6.90 5.82 -23.85
N TYR A 18 -5.87 6.57 -24.24
CA TYR A 18 -4.61 6.69 -23.51
C TYR A 18 -4.81 7.39 -22.15
N TYR A 19 -5.58 8.47 -22.11
CA TYR A 19 -5.90 9.24 -20.89
C TYR A 19 -6.72 8.41 -19.89
N VAL A 20 -7.70 7.64 -20.37
CA VAL A 20 -8.49 6.67 -19.58
C VAL A 20 -7.65 5.48 -19.13
N LYS A 21 -6.66 5.04 -19.93
CA LYS A 21 -5.67 4.02 -19.55
C LYS A 21 -4.72 4.49 -18.43
N GLN A 22 -4.50 5.78 -18.28
CA GLN A 22 -3.28 6.28 -17.64
C GLN A 22 -3.24 6.29 -16.10
N GLN A 23 -4.32 6.22 -15.31
CA GLN A 23 -4.16 6.62 -13.88
C GLN A 23 -5.01 5.87 -12.82
N ILE A 24 -5.20 4.54 -12.92
CA ILE A 24 -5.78 3.80 -11.77
C ILE A 24 -4.97 4.06 -10.49
N HIS A 25 -3.65 4.17 -10.59
CA HIS A 25 -2.79 4.47 -9.43
C HIS A 25 -3.04 5.83 -8.77
N LYS A 26 -3.60 6.83 -9.48
CA LYS A 26 -3.94 8.14 -8.89
C LYS A 26 -5.31 8.15 -8.22
N LYS A 27 -6.18 7.18 -8.52
CA LYS A 27 -7.47 7.07 -7.83
C LYS A 27 -7.25 6.75 -6.34
N PRO A 28 -7.89 7.51 -5.43
CA PRO A 28 -7.83 7.24 -4.00
C PRO A 28 -8.46 5.89 -3.67
N TRP A 29 -8.02 5.26 -2.58
CA TRP A 29 -8.42 3.90 -2.22
C TRP A 29 -9.94 3.71 -2.11
N ASN A 30 -10.64 4.68 -1.52
CA ASN A 30 -12.10 4.67 -1.38
C ASN A 30 -12.86 4.72 -2.71
N LYS A 31 -12.28 5.25 -3.79
CA LYS A 31 -12.91 5.34 -5.13
C LYS A 31 -12.61 4.13 -6.02
N LEU A 32 -12.00 3.07 -5.49
CA LEU A 32 -11.71 1.84 -6.22
C LEU A 32 -12.83 0.82 -6.07
N THR A 33 -13.11 0.12 -7.17
CA THR A 33 -13.96 -1.08 -7.12
C THR A 33 -13.27 -2.20 -6.33
N PRO A 34 -14.01 -3.18 -5.78
CA PRO A 34 -13.42 -4.32 -5.07
C PRO A 34 -12.34 -5.04 -5.87
N ARG A 35 -12.59 -5.30 -7.16
CA ARG A 35 -11.61 -5.88 -8.09
C ARG A 35 -10.35 -5.02 -8.20
N GLN A 36 -10.50 -3.70 -8.35
CA GLN A 36 -9.35 -2.79 -8.41
C GLN A 36 -8.57 -2.74 -7.09
N LYS A 37 -9.23 -2.82 -5.93
CA LYS A 37 -8.58 -2.93 -4.62
C LYS A 37 -7.76 -4.21 -4.53
N SER A 38 -8.32 -5.35 -4.93
CA SER A 38 -7.60 -6.64 -4.96
C SER A 38 -6.36 -6.57 -5.85
N THR A 39 -6.50 -6.09 -7.10
CA THR A 39 -5.35 -5.91 -8.00
C THR A 39 -4.32 -4.91 -7.47
N ARG A 40 -4.77 -3.82 -6.81
CA ARG A 40 -3.88 -2.85 -6.13
C ARG A 40 -3.08 -3.52 -5.02
N LYS A 41 -3.70 -4.39 -4.20
CA LYS A 41 -3.01 -5.15 -3.14
C LYS A 41 -1.92 -6.03 -3.75
N LYS A 42 -2.23 -6.82 -4.79
CA LYS A 42 -1.23 -7.63 -5.51
C LYS A 42 -0.07 -6.77 -6.03
N ALA A 43 -0.36 -5.62 -6.64
CA ALA A 43 0.68 -4.71 -7.14
C ALA A 43 1.54 -4.09 -6.02
N LEU A 44 0.96 -3.80 -4.84
CA LEU A 44 1.71 -3.35 -3.67
C LEU A 44 2.61 -4.45 -3.08
N ALA A 45 2.17 -5.72 -3.14
CA ALA A 45 3.00 -6.86 -2.77
C ALA A 45 4.22 -6.99 -3.69
N VAL A 46 4.03 -6.85 -5.01
CA VAL A 46 5.13 -6.82 -6.00
C VAL A 46 6.15 -5.73 -5.67
N ILE A 47 5.71 -4.51 -5.32
CA ILE A 47 6.62 -3.43 -4.90
C ILE A 47 7.44 -3.85 -3.69
N THR A 48 6.77 -4.40 -2.68
CA THR A 48 7.40 -4.80 -1.42
C THR A 48 8.45 -5.89 -1.63
N GLN A 49 8.12 -6.92 -2.40
CA GLN A 49 9.04 -8.01 -2.75
C GLN A 49 10.18 -7.51 -3.64
N SER A 50 9.90 -6.64 -4.62
CA SER A 50 10.92 -6.05 -5.49
C SER A 50 11.92 -5.17 -4.73
N LYS A 51 11.52 -4.52 -3.64
CA LYS A 51 12.44 -3.74 -2.80
C LYS A 51 13.39 -4.62 -1.98
N LYS A 52 13.01 -5.88 -1.72
CA LYS A 52 13.81 -6.85 -0.96
C LYS A 52 14.65 -7.76 -1.86
N SER A 53 14.28 -7.89 -3.13
CA SER A 53 14.88 -8.81 -4.09
C SER A 53 15.66 -8.08 -5.18
N LYS A 54 16.67 -8.75 -5.75
CA LYS A 54 17.37 -8.29 -6.96
C LYS A 54 16.76 -8.86 -8.26
N ARG A 55 15.69 -9.66 -8.16
CA ARG A 55 15.05 -10.32 -9.31
C ARG A 55 14.29 -9.32 -10.20
N PRO A 56 14.14 -9.60 -11.50
CA PRO A 56 13.37 -8.74 -12.39
C PRO A 56 11.91 -8.59 -11.93
N VAL A 57 11.38 -7.37 -11.98
CA VAL A 57 10.00 -7.06 -11.53
C VAL A 57 8.95 -7.87 -12.29
N SER A 58 9.20 -8.22 -13.55
CA SER A 58 8.28 -9.06 -14.34
C SER A 58 8.10 -10.46 -13.74
N ILE A 59 9.17 -11.04 -13.21
CA ILE A 59 9.14 -12.37 -12.58
C ILE A 59 8.34 -12.30 -11.27
N ILE A 60 8.63 -11.31 -10.44
CA ILE A 60 7.91 -11.06 -9.18
C ILE A 60 6.42 -10.79 -9.46
N ALA A 61 6.10 -10.02 -10.51
CA ALA A 61 4.72 -9.75 -10.90
C ALA A 61 3.97 -11.04 -11.25
N ARG A 62 4.61 -11.93 -12.03
CA ARG A 62 4.03 -13.23 -12.39
C ARG A 62 3.78 -14.13 -11.18
N GLU A 63 4.68 -14.15 -10.20
CA GLU A 63 4.50 -14.87 -8.93
C GLU A 63 3.34 -14.32 -8.08
N ASN A 64 3.01 -13.04 -8.26
CA ASN A 64 1.83 -12.42 -7.65
C ASN A 64 0.63 -12.42 -8.61
N GLU A 65 0.65 -13.27 -9.64
CA GLU A 65 -0.46 -13.50 -10.59
C GLU A 65 -0.95 -12.23 -11.30
N ILE A 66 -0.04 -11.27 -11.57
CA ILE A 66 -0.37 -10.05 -12.30
C ILE A 66 0.71 -9.73 -13.34
N SER A 67 0.30 -9.11 -14.45
CA SER A 67 1.27 -8.66 -15.46
C SER A 67 2.01 -7.41 -14.98
N LEU A 68 3.22 -7.20 -15.49
CA LEU A 68 4.00 -5.97 -15.26
C LEU A 68 3.22 -4.72 -15.70
N SER A 69 2.47 -4.79 -16.80
CA SER A 69 1.60 -3.71 -17.27
C SER A 69 0.51 -3.38 -16.25
N THR A 70 -0.10 -4.39 -15.63
CA THR A 70 -1.07 -4.20 -14.54
C THR A 70 -0.44 -3.56 -13.32
N VAL A 71 0.78 -3.96 -12.93
CA VAL A 71 1.53 -3.32 -11.84
C VAL A 71 1.74 -1.83 -12.12
N GLN A 72 2.14 -1.48 -13.34
CA GLN A 72 2.35 -0.09 -13.77
C GLN A 72 1.05 0.72 -13.85
N LYS A 73 -0.07 0.08 -14.19
CA LYS A 73 -1.37 0.74 -14.20
C LYS A 73 -1.86 1.07 -12.79
N HIS A 74 -1.63 0.17 -11.84
CA HIS A 74 -2.08 0.29 -10.45
C HIS A 74 -1.09 1.00 -9.53
N THR A 75 0.14 1.26 -9.98
CA THR A 75 1.18 1.90 -9.16
C THR A 75 2.04 2.87 -9.97
N ASN A 76 2.67 3.85 -9.31
CA ASN A 76 3.72 4.68 -9.92
C ASN A 76 5.10 4.41 -9.30
N ALA A 77 5.27 3.23 -8.72
CA ALA A 77 6.37 2.89 -7.83
C ALA A 77 7.63 2.38 -8.53
N PHE A 78 7.67 2.33 -9.87
CA PHE A 78 8.81 1.84 -10.63
C PHE A 78 9.33 2.91 -11.59
N LYS A 79 10.63 2.86 -11.87
CA LYS A 79 11.30 3.65 -12.91
C LYS A 79 12.13 2.73 -13.79
N LYS A 80 12.30 3.11 -15.06
CA LYS A 80 13.16 2.36 -15.98
C LYS A 80 14.58 2.91 -15.91
N VAL A 81 15.57 2.05 -15.71
CA VAL A 81 17.01 2.38 -15.64
C VAL A 81 17.76 1.36 -16.48
N LYS A 82 18.50 1.80 -17.50
CA LYS A 82 19.23 0.92 -18.44
C LYS A 82 18.36 -0.25 -18.94
N GLY A 83 17.13 0.04 -19.36
CA GLY A 83 16.19 -0.95 -19.86
C GLY A 83 15.42 -1.76 -18.79
N ARG A 84 15.85 -1.73 -17.52
CA ARG A 84 15.27 -2.54 -16.42
C ARG A 84 14.33 -1.71 -15.54
N TRP A 85 13.25 -2.33 -15.07
CA TRP A 85 12.34 -1.70 -14.09
C TRP A 85 12.88 -1.86 -12.67
N ILE A 86 13.03 -0.75 -11.97
CA ILE A 86 13.58 -0.68 -10.61
C ILE A 86 12.57 0.02 -9.69
N PRO A 87 12.31 -0.50 -8.48
CA PRO A 87 11.43 0.16 -7.53
C PRO A 87 12.00 1.51 -7.07
N LYS A 88 11.14 2.52 -7.01
CA LYS A 88 11.44 3.82 -6.40
C LYS A 88 11.51 3.67 -4.88
N LYS A 89 12.30 4.53 -4.24
CA LYS A 89 12.33 4.65 -2.77
C LYS A 89 10.93 4.92 -2.24
N TRP A 90 10.26 5.91 -2.84
CA TRP A 90 8.91 6.33 -2.51
C TRP A 90 8.00 6.31 -3.73
N ASP A 91 6.74 5.97 -3.49
CA ASP A 91 5.63 6.07 -4.43
C ASP A 91 4.50 6.93 -3.84
N LYS A 92 3.63 7.43 -4.73
CA LYS A 92 2.38 8.14 -4.41
C LYS A 92 1.19 7.27 -4.83
N VAL A 93 1.00 6.15 -4.14
CA VAL A 93 -0.12 5.23 -4.37
C VAL A 93 -0.96 5.16 -3.10
N SER A 94 -2.25 5.48 -3.22
CA SER A 94 -3.18 5.39 -2.10
C SER A 94 -3.44 3.94 -1.70
N ARG A 95 -3.46 3.68 -0.39
CA ARG A 95 -3.69 2.36 0.20
C ARG A 95 -4.33 2.46 1.59
N SER A 96 -5.09 1.43 1.95
CA SER A 96 -5.61 1.24 3.30
C SER A 96 -4.62 0.39 4.11
N VAL A 97 -4.35 0.84 5.33
CA VAL A 97 -3.42 0.25 6.30
C VAL A 97 -4.06 0.32 7.68
N THR A 98 -3.95 -0.75 8.44
CA THR A 98 -4.49 -0.81 9.81
C THR A 98 -3.46 -0.27 10.80
N ILE A 99 -3.93 0.50 11.77
CA ILE A 99 -3.17 0.93 12.96
C ILE A 99 -4.00 0.65 14.22
N VAL A 100 -3.34 0.65 15.37
CA VAL A 100 -4.01 0.74 16.67
C VAL A 100 -3.94 2.19 17.15
N GLU A 101 -5.08 2.78 17.46
CA GLU A 101 -5.21 4.14 17.96
C GLU A 101 -6.28 4.19 19.04
N ASN A 102 -5.92 4.70 20.22
CA ASN A 102 -6.79 4.78 21.39
C ASN A 102 -7.38 3.42 21.76
N GLY A 103 -6.54 2.39 21.74
CA GLY A 103 -6.94 1.01 22.03
C GLY A 103 -7.90 0.36 21.04
N LYS A 104 -8.00 0.87 19.79
CA LYS A 104 -8.88 0.27 18.77
C LYS A 104 -8.18 0.15 17.43
N PHE A 105 -8.51 -0.91 16.69
CA PHE A 105 -8.12 -1.03 15.29
C PHE A 105 -8.78 0.04 14.44
N ARG A 106 -7.98 0.73 13.63
CA ARG A 106 -8.45 1.72 12.67
C ARG A 106 -7.85 1.46 11.31
N SER A 107 -8.73 1.35 10.31
CA SER A 107 -8.33 1.37 8.92
C SER A 107 -8.06 2.81 8.49
N VAL A 108 -6.81 3.13 8.19
CA VAL A 108 -6.37 4.46 7.75
C VAL A 108 -5.99 4.41 6.28
N GLN A 109 -6.49 5.36 5.50
CA GLN A 109 -6.11 5.51 4.10
C GLN A 109 -4.92 6.46 4.01
N VAL A 110 -3.77 5.97 3.55
CA VAL A 110 -2.59 6.81 3.32
C VAL A 110 -2.40 7.06 1.83
N SER A 111 -1.90 8.25 1.48
CA SER A 111 -1.71 8.68 0.09
C SER A 111 -0.36 8.25 -0.51
N ASP A 112 0.60 7.89 0.34
CA ASP A 112 1.96 7.55 -0.10
C ASP A 112 2.64 6.47 0.77
N SER A 113 3.77 5.99 0.26
CA SER A 113 4.58 4.94 0.89
C SER A 113 5.36 5.37 2.13
N ARG A 114 5.55 6.67 2.38
CA ARG A 114 6.30 7.17 3.55
C ARG A 114 5.49 6.92 4.82
N HIS A 115 4.20 7.24 4.78
CA HIS A 115 3.28 6.96 5.89
C HIS A 115 3.11 5.45 6.10
N SER A 116 2.90 4.69 5.03
CA SER A 116 2.80 3.21 5.11
C SER A 116 4.06 2.56 5.68
N THR A 117 5.25 3.05 5.30
CA THR A 117 6.51 2.56 5.86
C THR A 117 6.63 2.87 7.35
N THR A 118 6.18 4.05 7.78
CA THR A 118 6.18 4.44 9.19
C THR A 118 5.28 3.51 10.01
N ILE A 119 4.10 3.18 9.48
CA ILE A 119 3.18 2.23 10.08
C ILE A 119 3.79 0.82 10.12
N GLY A 120 4.42 0.36 9.04
CA GLY A 120 5.10 -0.94 9.04
C GLY A 120 6.22 -1.02 10.08
N ARG A 121 6.96 0.08 10.30
CA ARG A 121 7.98 0.16 11.37
C ARG A 121 7.36 0.15 12.76
N TYR A 122 6.17 0.70 12.92
CA TYR A 122 5.41 0.64 14.17
C TYR A 122 5.00 -0.80 14.46
N HIS A 123 4.38 -1.50 13.50
CA HIS A 123 4.00 -2.91 13.63
C HIS A 123 5.20 -3.81 13.96
N ASN A 124 6.36 -3.57 13.35
CA ASN A 124 7.57 -4.31 13.71
C ASN A 124 8.08 -3.99 15.13
N ALA A 125 7.85 -2.79 15.65
CA ALA A 125 8.20 -2.45 17.02
C ALA A 125 7.23 -3.09 18.03
N VAL A 126 5.93 -3.12 17.71
CA VAL A 126 4.91 -3.85 18.48
C VAL A 126 5.27 -5.34 18.55
N ARG A 127 5.50 -5.98 17.39
CA ARG A 127 5.90 -7.40 17.35
C ARG A 127 7.17 -7.67 18.16
N HIS A 128 8.17 -6.77 18.07
CA HIS A 128 9.39 -6.94 18.84
C HIS A 128 9.12 -6.88 20.35
N TYR A 129 8.30 -5.92 20.80
CA TYR A 129 7.89 -5.82 22.18
C TYR A 129 7.17 -7.09 22.64
N LEU A 130 6.13 -7.52 21.93
CA LEU A 130 5.37 -8.72 22.26
C LEU A 130 6.25 -9.98 22.35
N ASN A 131 7.25 -10.11 21.47
CA ASN A 131 8.12 -11.28 21.45
C ASN A 131 9.25 -11.25 22.50
N THR A 132 9.61 -10.09 23.06
CA THR A 132 10.85 -9.95 23.86
C THR A 132 10.66 -9.19 25.19
N GLY A 133 9.52 -8.54 25.39
CA GLY A 133 9.30 -7.56 26.45
C GLY A 133 10.00 -6.21 26.25
N ASP A 134 10.89 -6.04 25.26
CA ASP A 134 11.62 -4.79 25.07
C ASP A 134 10.79 -3.71 24.36
N SER A 135 10.38 -2.69 25.12
CA SER A 135 9.60 -1.54 24.64
C SER A 135 10.45 -0.40 24.04
N SER A 136 11.78 -0.52 24.02
CA SER A 136 12.71 0.51 23.54
C SER A 136 12.34 1.02 22.13
N LYS A 137 11.95 0.09 21.24
CA LYS A 137 11.57 0.40 19.85
C LYS A 137 10.21 1.08 19.73
N LEU A 138 9.34 0.97 20.72
CA LEU A 138 8.03 1.63 20.75
C LEU A 138 8.13 3.10 21.18
N LYS A 139 9.09 3.45 22.05
CA LYS A 139 9.27 4.82 22.57
C LYS A 139 9.34 5.88 21.47
N LYS A 140 9.98 5.56 20.33
CA LYS A 140 10.10 6.46 19.17
C LYS A 140 8.77 6.80 18.48
N PHE A 141 7.67 6.12 18.81
CA PHE A 141 6.34 6.35 18.23
C PHE A 141 5.41 7.18 19.13
N LYS A 142 5.76 7.40 20.42
CA LYS A 142 4.89 8.08 21.40
C LYS A 142 4.37 9.45 20.96
N LYS A 143 5.21 10.21 20.23
CA LYS A 143 4.85 11.54 19.69
C LYS A 143 4.67 11.54 18.17
N LYS A 144 4.77 10.39 17.52
CA LYS A 144 4.65 10.31 16.05
C LYS A 144 3.19 10.24 15.66
N LYS A 145 2.88 10.99 14.60
CA LYS A 145 1.58 10.98 13.94
C LYS A 145 1.75 10.69 12.46
N ILE A 146 0.74 10.07 11.87
CA ILE A 146 0.61 9.94 10.42
C ILE A 146 -0.57 10.80 9.96
N ARG A 147 -0.52 11.25 8.71
CA ARG A 147 -1.64 11.95 8.07
C ARG A 147 -2.32 10.98 7.12
N ASP A 148 -3.64 10.90 7.21
CA ASP A 148 -4.45 10.14 6.26
C ASP A 148 -4.66 10.93 4.95
N SER A 149 -5.34 10.34 3.98
CA SER A 149 -5.64 10.96 2.69
C SER A 149 -6.63 12.13 2.79
N ASN A 150 -7.36 12.26 3.89
CA ASN A 150 -8.30 13.35 4.15
C ASN A 150 -7.66 14.50 4.96
N GLY A 151 -6.39 14.36 5.34
CA GLY A 151 -5.66 15.34 6.15
C GLY A 151 -5.76 15.14 7.66
N LYS A 152 -6.51 14.12 8.13
CA LYS A 152 -6.65 13.79 9.55
C LYS A 152 -5.34 13.20 10.08
N LEU A 153 -4.94 13.65 11.28
CA LEU A 153 -3.80 13.08 11.98
C LEU A 153 -4.23 11.90 12.84
N HIS A 154 -3.43 10.83 12.79
CA HIS A 154 -3.59 9.65 13.63
C HIS A 154 -2.34 9.40 14.46
N SER A 155 -2.53 9.01 15.71
CA SER A 155 -1.47 8.67 16.65
C SER A 155 -1.31 7.15 16.75
N PHE A 156 -0.10 6.69 17.05
CA PHE A 156 0.16 5.29 17.32
C PHE A 156 -0.12 4.97 18.79
N GLU A 157 -0.77 3.85 19.06
CA GLU A 157 -0.84 3.31 20.41
C GLU A 157 0.57 2.96 20.91
N THR A 158 0.89 3.34 22.14
CA THR A 158 2.20 3.04 22.73
C THR A 158 2.09 2.61 24.20
N ARG A 159 0.86 2.53 24.73
CA ARG A 159 0.58 1.98 26.05
C ARG A 159 0.70 0.46 25.96
N LEU A 160 1.64 -0.09 26.70
CA LEU A 160 2.03 -1.50 26.62
C LEU A 160 0.86 -2.43 26.97
N LYS A 161 0.21 -2.18 28.10
CA LYS A 161 -0.99 -2.92 28.54
C LYS A 161 -2.09 -2.97 27.48
N ILE A 162 -2.35 -1.85 26.80
CA ILE A 162 -3.36 -1.79 25.73
C ILE A 162 -2.93 -2.58 24.49
N ILE A 163 -1.64 -2.61 24.19
CA ILE A 163 -1.09 -3.41 23.07
C ILE A 163 -1.24 -4.91 23.37
N GLU A 164 -0.98 -5.33 24.61
CA GLU A 164 -1.15 -6.71 25.09
C GLU A 164 -2.62 -7.13 25.01
N GLU A 165 -3.53 -6.39 25.67
CA GLU A 165 -4.97 -6.66 25.68
C GLU A 165 -5.56 -6.83 24.26
N ILE A 166 -5.14 -5.96 23.33
CA ILE A 166 -5.61 -6.03 21.95
C ILE A 166 -5.05 -7.24 21.22
N HIS A 167 -3.82 -7.65 21.50
CA HIS A 167 -3.24 -8.81 20.85
C HIS A 167 -3.82 -10.12 21.38
N GLU A 168 -3.98 -10.23 22.70
CA GLU A 168 -4.66 -11.36 23.35
C GLU A 168 -6.07 -11.54 22.78
N SER A 169 -6.83 -10.45 22.63
CA SER A 169 -8.16 -10.53 22.02
C SER A 169 -8.17 -11.01 20.57
N ILE A 170 -7.10 -10.78 19.80
CA ILE A 170 -6.99 -11.31 18.42
C ILE A 170 -6.66 -12.79 18.46
N GLU A 171 -5.71 -13.20 19.30
CA GLU A 171 -5.32 -14.61 19.43
C GLU A 171 -6.51 -15.46 19.86
N GLU A 172 -7.33 -14.96 20.78
CA GLU A 172 -8.59 -15.60 21.16
C GLU A 172 -9.55 -15.75 19.98
N ILE A 173 -9.81 -14.68 19.21
CA ILE A 173 -10.70 -14.73 18.04
C ILE A 173 -10.17 -15.71 16.97
N GLU A 174 -8.88 -15.63 16.63
CA GLU A 174 -8.25 -16.53 15.64
C GLU A 174 -8.28 -17.99 16.13
N PHE A 175 -8.15 -18.23 17.43
CA PHE A 175 -8.30 -19.56 18.02
C PHE A 175 -9.73 -20.08 17.78
N PHE A 176 -10.78 -19.33 18.16
CA PHE A 176 -12.17 -19.77 17.96
C PHE A 176 -12.50 -20.04 16.48
N GLU A 177 -12.07 -19.18 15.54
CA GLU A 177 -12.33 -19.37 14.10
C GLU A 177 -11.66 -20.62 13.48
N VAL A 178 -10.61 -21.18 14.11
CA VAL A 178 -9.91 -22.37 13.60
C VAL A 178 -10.56 -23.67 14.10
N TYR A 179 -11.27 -23.63 15.22
CA TYR A 179 -11.89 -24.80 15.85
C TYR A 179 -13.40 -24.95 15.57
N ASP A 180 -14.02 -23.96 14.95
CA ASP A 180 -15.39 -23.99 14.41
C ASP A 180 -15.43 -24.31 12.90
#